data_AF-A0A967EYW4-F1
#
_entry.id   AF-A0A967EYW4-F1
#
_cell.length_a   1.000
_cell.length_b   1.000
_cell.length_c   1.000
_cell.angle_alpha   90.00
_cell.angle_beta   90.00
_cell.angle_gamma   90.00
#
_symmetry.space_group_name_H-M   'P 1'
#
loop_
_entity.id
_entity.type
_entity.pdbx_description
1 polymer ?
#
loop_
_entity_poly.entity_id
_entity_poly.type
_entity_poly.pdbx_seq_one_letter_code
_entity_poly.pdbx_strand_id
1 'polypeptide(L)'
;MDPLILHALLMLVAWLVLAPLGILLARFFKITPRQDWPRQLDNRFWWYGHLICMYGAVGLAGLAVWTAVSTTGGFELSLHAAFGSMAVGLAVLQVLSGWLRGSKGGPTDRRAARNDPSTWRGDHYDMTARRIAFEAWHKVAGYGVLLLALAAAASGLELLGWLQPFLAWLVALPLLFLLVYGVLQRAGFAKDTYRAIWGPDEAHPGNRRGPGRR
;
A
#
# COMPACT_ATOMS: atom_id res chain seq x y z
N MET A 1 -15.48 1.49 -26.85
CA MET A 1 -15.39 2.40 -25.70
C MET A 1 -14.33 3.43 -26.04
N ASP A 2 -14.59 4.70 -25.79
CA ASP A 2 -13.59 5.77 -25.98
C ASP A 2 -12.34 5.47 -25.12
N PRO A 3 -11.11 5.49 -25.70
CA PRO A 3 -9.88 5.24 -24.95
C PRO A 3 -9.67 6.15 -23.73
N LEU A 4 -10.11 7.41 -23.78
CA LEU A 4 -9.99 8.35 -22.67
C LEU A 4 -10.99 8.05 -21.56
N ILE A 5 -12.18 7.55 -21.92
CA ILE A 5 -13.13 7.01 -20.94
C ILE A 5 -12.55 5.75 -20.28
N LEU A 6 -11.94 4.86 -21.06
CA LEU A 6 -11.28 3.68 -20.52
C LEU A 6 -10.15 4.06 -19.55
N HIS A 7 -9.30 5.03 -19.93
CA HIS A 7 -8.28 5.61 -19.04
C HIS A 7 -8.89 6.05 -17.71
N ALA A 8 -9.94 6.87 -17.74
CA ALA A 8 -10.58 7.38 -16.53
C ALA A 8 -11.13 6.25 -15.64
N LEU A 9 -11.84 5.29 -16.21
CA LEU A 9 -12.40 4.16 -15.45
C LEU A 9 -11.32 3.30 -14.79
N LEU A 10 -10.25 2.99 -15.53
CA LEU A 10 -9.11 2.22 -15.02
C LEU A 10 -8.41 2.97 -13.87
N MET A 11 -8.20 4.28 -14.02
CA MET A 11 -7.61 5.12 -12.97
C MET A 11 -8.49 5.19 -11.72
N LEU A 12 -9.80 5.36 -11.87
CA LEU A 12 -10.73 5.40 -10.72
C LEU A 12 -10.73 4.07 -9.95
N VAL A 13 -10.73 2.92 -10.65
CA VAL A 13 -10.65 1.60 -10.00
C VAL A 13 -9.30 1.40 -9.31
N ALA A 14 -8.19 1.74 -9.98
CA ALA A 14 -6.85 1.62 -9.41
C ALA A 14 -6.70 2.42 -8.11
N TRP A 15 -7.10 3.69 -8.14
CA TRP A 15 -6.77 4.66 -7.09
C TRP A 15 -7.83 4.84 -6.02
N LEU A 16 -9.12 4.67 -6.34
CA LEU A 16 -10.21 4.85 -5.38
C LEU A 16 -10.73 3.54 -4.80
N VAL A 17 -10.35 2.39 -5.38
CA VAL A 17 -10.78 1.07 -4.91
C VAL A 17 -9.60 0.20 -4.50
N LEU A 18 -8.71 -0.17 -5.43
CA LEU A 18 -7.64 -1.13 -5.15
C LEU A 18 -6.60 -0.57 -4.18
N ALA A 19 -6.11 0.66 -4.40
CA ALA A 19 -5.11 1.26 -3.52
C ALA A 19 -5.59 1.41 -2.06
N PRO A 20 -6.78 1.99 -1.79
CA PRO A 20 -7.32 2.07 -0.43
C PRO A 20 -7.54 0.70 0.21
N LEU A 21 -8.10 -0.27 -0.53
CA LEU A 21 -8.33 -1.62 -0.03
C LEU A 21 -7.02 -2.31 0.38
N GLY A 22 -5.99 -2.25 -0.47
CA GLY A 22 -4.70 -2.83 -0.15
C GLY A 22 -4.04 -2.18 1.07
N ILE A 23 -4.23 -0.87 1.29
CA ILE A 23 -3.76 -0.18 2.50
C ILE A 23 -4.51 -0.69 3.74
N LEU A 24 -5.84 -0.83 3.68
CA LEU A 24 -6.63 -1.37 4.80
C LEU A 24 -6.19 -2.79 5.17
N LEU A 25 -5.98 -3.65 4.17
CA LEU A 25 -5.50 -5.03 4.38
C LEU A 25 -4.15 -5.05 5.09
N ALA A 26 -3.16 -4.31 4.58
CA ALA A 26 -1.83 -4.24 5.19
C ALA A 26 -1.84 -3.58 6.57
N ARG A 27 -2.74 -2.62 6.82
CA ARG A 27 -2.78 -1.91 8.10
C ARG A 27 -3.45 -2.73 9.19
N PHE A 28 -4.61 -3.30 8.92
CA PHE A 28 -5.54 -3.81 9.95
C PHE A 28 -5.71 -5.33 9.97
N PHE A 29 -5.40 -6.04 8.88
CA PHE A 29 -5.68 -7.48 8.79
C PHE A 29 -4.43 -8.36 8.89
N LYS A 30 -3.35 -7.84 9.49
CA LYS A 30 -2.13 -8.62 9.74
C LYS A 30 -2.36 -9.82 10.66
N ILE A 31 -3.31 -9.66 11.58
CA ILE A 31 -3.87 -10.73 12.41
C ILE A 31 -5.36 -10.70 12.11
N THR A 32 -5.92 -11.81 11.63
CA THR A 32 -7.36 -11.86 11.30
C THR A 32 -8.21 -12.15 12.56
N PRO A 33 -9.50 -11.76 12.60
CA PRO A 33 -10.34 -11.95 13.80
C PRO A 33 -10.42 -13.38 14.35
N ARG A 34 -10.24 -14.38 13.48
CA ARG A 34 -10.32 -15.81 13.84
C ARG A 34 -8.96 -16.46 14.03
N GLN A 35 -7.88 -15.70 13.92
CA GLN A 35 -6.52 -16.22 14.11
C GLN A 35 -6.22 -16.33 15.61
N ASP A 36 -5.83 -17.52 16.04
CA ASP A 36 -5.40 -17.80 17.42
C ASP A 36 -4.00 -17.24 17.69
N TRP A 37 -3.86 -15.91 17.63
CA TRP A 37 -2.60 -15.23 17.89
C TRP A 37 -2.39 -15.10 19.41
N PRO A 38 -1.16 -15.36 19.95
CA PRO A 38 0.10 -15.56 19.24
C PRO A 38 0.47 -17.02 18.92
N ARG A 39 -0.40 -18.01 19.15
CA ARG A 39 -0.11 -19.42 18.83
C ARG A 39 0.01 -19.67 17.32
N GLN A 40 -0.76 -18.94 16.52
CA GLN A 40 -0.68 -18.90 15.06
C GLN A 40 -0.09 -17.55 14.62
N LEU A 41 1.03 -17.60 13.90
CA LEU A 41 1.79 -16.44 13.45
C LEU A 41 1.83 -16.34 11.92
N ASP A 42 2.18 -15.16 11.39
CA ASP A 42 2.45 -14.92 9.96
C ASP A 42 1.31 -15.36 9.01
N ASN A 43 0.07 -14.98 9.33
CA ASN A 43 -1.04 -15.16 8.39
C ASN A 43 -0.78 -14.34 7.12
N ARG A 44 -0.71 -15.00 5.96
CA ARG A 44 -0.34 -14.33 4.69
C ARG A 44 -1.49 -13.64 3.97
N PHE A 45 -2.72 -13.68 4.51
CA PHE A 45 -3.88 -13.03 3.91
C PHE A 45 -3.63 -11.55 3.61
N TRP A 46 -3.17 -10.78 4.61
CA TRP A 46 -2.87 -9.36 4.42
C TRP A 46 -1.75 -9.13 3.40
N TRP A 47 -0.73 -10.01 3.39
CA TRP A 47 0.44 -9.87 2.54
C TRP A 47 0.06 -10.03 1.07
N TYR A 48 -0.59 -11.15 0.74
CA TYR A 48 -1.04 -11.40 -0.63
C TYR A 48 -2.14 -10.44 -1.05
N GLY A 49 -3.10 -10.15 -0.16
CA GLY A 49 -4.17 -9.20 -0.46
C GLY A 49 -3.62 -7.80 -0.76
N HIS A 50 -2.67 -7.31 0.04
CA HIS A 50 -1.98 -6.05 -0.23
C HIS A 50 -1.24 -6.08 -1.57
N LEU A 51 -0.44 -7.11 -1.84
CA LEU A 51 0.30 -7.22 -3.10
C LEU A 51 -0.62 -7.28 -4.33
N ILE A 52 -1.67 -8.10 -4.29
CA ILE A 52 -2.64 -8.22 -5.39
C ILE A 52 -3.29 -6.86 -5.66
N CYS A 53 -3.69 -6.14 -4.61
CA CYS A 53 -4.25 -4.80 -4.76
C CYS A 53 -3.24 -3.80 -5.33
N MET A 54 -2.00 -3.77 -4.82
CA MET A 54 -0.99 -2.79 -5.26
C MET A 54 -0.49 -3.08 -6.68
N TYR A 55 -0.18 -4.33 -7.01
CA TYR A 55 0.20 -4.70 -8.38
C TYR A 55 -0.95 -4.58 -9.36
N GLY A 56 -2.18 -4.90 -8.94
CA GLY A 56 -3.38 -4.63 -9.71
C GLY A 56 -3.54 -3.14 -10.01
N ALA A 57 -3.46 -2.28 -8.99
CA ALA A 57 -3.56 -0.84 -9.15
C ALA A 57 -2.49 -0.27 -10.09
N VAL A 58 -1.22 -0.65 -9.90
CA VAL A 58 -0.12 -0.20 -10.77
C VAL A 58 -0.26 -0.74 -12.20
N GLY A 59 -0.70 -1.98 -12.36
CA GLY A 59 -0.96 -2.58 -13.68
C GLY A 59 -2.08 -1.87 -14.44
N LEU A 60 -3.22 -1.62 -13.77
CA LEU A 60 -4.33 -0.87 -14.36
C LEU A 60 -3.93 0.58 -14.67
N ALA A 61 -3.18 1.25 -13.78
CA ALA A 61 -2.68 2.59 -14.01
C ALA A 61 -1.71 2.64 -15.21
N GLY A 62 -0.82 1.65 -15.34
CA GLY A 62 0.09 1.55 -16.49
C GLY A 62 -0.67 1.37 -17.81
N LEU A 63 -1.67 0.48 -17.84
CA LEU A 63 -2.55 0.32 -18.99
C LEU A 63 -3.31 1.62 -19.31
N ALA A 64 -3.84 2.30 -18.30
CA ALA A 64 -4.54 3.57 -18.45
C ALA A 64 -3.64 4.66 -19.02
N VAL A 65 -2.41 4.83 -18.48
CA VAL A 65 -1.42 5.79 -19.02
C VAL A 65 -1.11 5.47 -20.48
N TRP A 66 -0.86 4.19 -20.80
CA TRP A 66 -0.60 3.77 -22.17
C TRP A 66 -1.76 4.14 -23.10
N THR A 67 -3.01 3.84 -22.73
CA THR A 67 -4.18 4.20 -23.54
C THR A 67 -4.32 5.71 -23.76
N ALA A 68 -4.07 6.53 -22.74
CA ALA A 68 -4.15 7.98 -22.87
C ALA A 68 -3.06 8.52 -23.79
N VAL A 69 -1.79 8.18 -23.53
CA VAL A 69 -0.64 8.67 -24.31
C VAL A 69 -0.72 8.22 -25.77
N SER A 70 -1.16 6.99 -26.04
CA SER A 70 -1.36 6.50 -27.41
C SER A 70 -2.49 7.22 -28.14
N THR A 71 -3.47 7.75 -27.43
CA THR A 71 -4.62 8.46 -28.01
C THR A 71 -4.33 9.93 -28.25
N THR A 72 -3.63 10.59 -27.32
CA THR A 72 -3.27 12.02 -27.41
C THR A 72 -1.99 12.28 -28.19
N GLY A 73 -1.22 11.24 -28.52
CA GLY A 73 0.07 11.37 -29.20
C GLY A 73 1.22 11.85 -28.31
N GLY A 74 1.02 11.87 -26.98
CA GLY A 74 2.04 12.32 -26.03
C GLY A 74 1.48 12.77 -24.68
N PHE A 75 2.37 13.27 -23.83
CA PHE A 75 1.99 13.92 -22.58
C PHE A 75 1.67 15.39 -22.82
N GLU A 76 0.51 15.83 -22.34
CA GLU A 76 0.13 17.23 -22.32
C GLU A 76 0.53 17.88 -20.98
N LEU A 77 0.88 19.17 -21.02
CA LEU A 77 1.19 19.93 -19.82
C LEU A 77 -0.11 20.43 -19.18
N SER A 78 -0.66 19.63 -18.27
CA SER A 78 -1.85 19.99 -17.48
C SER A 78 -1.69 19.64 -16.01
N LEU A 79 -2.53 20.21 -15.14
CA LEU A 79 -2.56 19.83 -13.72
C LEU A 79 -2.86 18.34 -13.54
N HIS A 80 -3.77 17.80 -14.36
CA HIS A 80 -4.08 16.38 -14.37
C HIS A 80 -2.86 15.52 -14.70
N ALA A 81 -2.14 15.85 -15.78
CA ALA A 81 -0.93 15.14 -16.18
C ALA A 81 0.18 15.25 -15.12
N ALA A 82 0.33 16.41 -14.47
CA ALA A 82 1.30 16.62 -13.40
C ALA A 82 1.00 15.74 -12.17
N PHE A 83 -0.21 15.83 -11.61
CA PHE A 83 -0.61 15.02 -10.45
C PHE A 83 -0.61 13.53 -10.78
N GLY A 84 -1.14 13.14 -11.95
CA GLY A 84 -1.17 11.77 -12.41
C GLY A 84 0.23 11.17 -12.58
N SER A 85 1.15 11.90 -13.21
CA SER A 85 2.54 11.45 -13.39
C SER A 85 3.26 11.31 -12.05
N MET A 86 3.05 12.24 -11.12
CA MET A 86 3.62 12.15 -9.77
C MET A 86 3.07 10.93 -9.01
N ALA A 87 1.75 10.70 -9.05
CA ALA A 87 1.11 9.56 -8.39
C ALA A 87 1.61 8.22 -8.96
N VAL A 88 1.61 8.06 -10.28
CA VAL A 88 2.10 6.86 -10.97
C VAL A 88 3.59 6.65 -10.71
N GLY A 89 4.41 7.70 -10.85
CA GLY A 89 5.86 7.63 -10.61
C GLY A 89 6.19 7.20 -9.19
N LEU A 90 5.54 7.81 -8.19
CA LEU A 90 5.70 7.41 -6.79
C LEU A 90 5.20 5.99 -6.53
N ALA A 91 4.10 5.55 -7.15
CA ALA A 91 3.62 4.18 -7.00
C ALA A 91 4.58 3.13 -7.61
N VAL A 92 5.21 3.44 -8.74
CA VAL A 92 6.30 2.61 -9.29
C VAL A 92 7.48 2.57 -8.32
N LEU A 93 7.89 3.72 -7.77
CA LEU A 93 8.94 3.77 -6.75
C LEU A 93 8.55 2.99 -5.48
N GLN A 94 7.26 2.95 -5.11
CA GLN A 94 6.79 2.11 -4.01
C GLN A 94 7.01 0.63 -4.30
N VAL A 95 6.66 0.16 -5.50
CA VAL A 95 6.91 -1.24 -5.93
C VAL A 95 8.40 -1.57 -5.91
N LEU A 96 9.23 -0.72 -6.52
CA LEU A 96 10.68 -0.90 -6.57
C LEU A 96 11.30 -0.88 -5.17
N SER A 97 10.90 0.06 -4.32
CA SER A 97 11.35 0.09 -2.92
C SER A 97 10.93 -1.17 -2.17
N GLY A 98 9.76 -1.72 -2.48
CA GLY A 98 9.27 -2.99 -1.96
C GLY A 98 10.15 -4.17 -2.34
N TRP A 99 10.76 -4.17 -3.54
CA TRP A 99 11.74 -5.18 -3.95
C TRP A 99 13.10 -4.97 -3.27
N LEU A 100 13.45 -3.71 -2.99
CA LEU A 100 14.71 -3.31 -2.35
C LEU A 100 14.64 -3.23 -0.81
N ARG A 101 13.54 -3.68 -0.19
CA ARG A 101 13.26 -3.52 1.25
C ARG A 101 14.11 -4.36 2.22
N GLY A 102 14.99 -5.20 1.68
CA GLY A 102 15.84 -6.10 2.46
C GLY A 102 15.24 -7.48 2.74
N SER A 103 16.05 -8.33 3.39
CA SER A 103 15.69 -9.71 3.72
C SER A 103 14.66 -9.81 4.85
N LYS A 104 13.82 -10.86 4.84
CA LYS A 104 12.84 -11.10 5.92
C LYS A 104 13.55 -11.53 7.20
N GLY A 105 14.35 -12.59 7.15
CA GLY A 105 14.96 -13.17 8.33
C GLY A 105 13.94 -13.80 9.29
N GLY A 106 14.41 -14.13 10.48
CA GLY A 106 13.62 -14.71 11.55
C GLY A 106 13.43 -16.24 11.43
N PRO A 107 12.82 -16.87 12.45
CA PRO A 107 12.67 -18.33 12.54
C PRO A 107 11.87 -19.00 11.41
N THR A 108 11.12 -18.21 10.63
CA THR A 108 10.31 -18.69 9.50
C THR A 108 10.98 -18.46 8.14
N ASP A 109 12.20 -17.89 8.12
CA ASP A 109 12.94 -17.72 6.87
C ASP A 109 13.41 -19.08 6.33
N ARG A 110 13.45 -19.23 5.01
CA ARG A 110 13.89 -20.48 4.36
C ARG A 110 15.36 -20.78 4.63
N ARG A 111 16.15 -19.77 4.96
CA ARG A 111 17.60 -19.90 5.23
C ARG A 111 17.89 -20.10 6.72
N ALA A 112 16.88 -20.06 7.59
CA ALA A 112 17.05 -20.17 9.02
C ALA A 112 16.86 -21.62 9.51
N ALA A 113 17.72 -22.07 10.42
CA ALA A 113 17.49 -23.29 11.18
C ALA A 113 16.53 -22.99 12.34
N ARG A 114 15.39 -23.67 12.38
CA ARG A 114 14.31 -23.40 13.35
C ARG A 114 14.75 -23.54 14.81
N ASN A 115 15.75 -24.35 15.10
CA ASN A 115 16.28 -24.60 16.45
C ASN A 115 17.56 -23.81 16.77
N ASP A 116 18.06 -22.98 15.84
CA ASP A 116 19.28 -22.19 16.05
C ASP A 116 19.01 -20.69 15.81
N PRO A 117 18.77 -19.92 16.88
CA PRO A 117 18.53 -18.47 16.81
C PRO A 117 19.67 -17.65 16.22
N SER A 118 20.90 -18.19 16.15
CA SER A 118 22.03 -17.50 15.54
C SER A 118 21.83 -17.31 14.03
N THR A 119 21.05 -18.19 13.40
CA THR A 119 20.76 -18.21 11.95
C THR A 119 19.58 -17.32 11.55
N TRP A 120 18.81 -16.77 12.50
CA TRP A 120 17.56 -16.05 12.24
C TRP A 120 17.76 -14.62 11.71
N ARG A 121 18.94 -14.26 11.22
CA ARG A 121 19.30 -12.88 10.85
C ARG A 121 18.58 -12.40 9.59
N GLY A 122 18.38 -11.10 9.48
CA GLY A 122 17.84 -10.45 8.29
C GLY A 122 17.37 -9.01 8.54
N ASP A 123 17.25 -8.21 7.48
CA ASP A 123 16.94 -6.79 7.59
C ASP A 123 15.66 -6.52 8.39
N HIS A 124 14.60 -7.29 8.14
CA HIS A 124 13.34 -7.12 8.85
C HIS A 124 13.38 -7.70 10.27
N TYR A 125 13.97 -8.87 10.49
CA TYR A 125 14.06 -9.48 11.81
C TYR A 125 14.97 -8.71 12.78
N ASP A 126 16.09 -8.19 12.30
CA ASP A 126 17.02 -7.39 13.11
C ASP A 126 16.65 -5.89 13.10
N MET A 127 15.64 -5.50 12.32
CA MET A 127 15.21 -4.13 12.09
C MET A 127 16.40 -3.23 11.72
N THR A 128 17.15 -3.58 10.67
CA THR A 128 18.32 -2.79 10.24
C THR A 128 17.91 -1.38 9.81
N ALA A 129 18.87 -0.45 9.70
CA ALA A 129 18.60 0.91 9.22
C ALA A 129 17.91 0.92 7.85
N ARG A 130 18.30 -0.01 6.96
CA ARG A 130 17.64 -0.25 5.67
C ARG A 130 16.15 -0.52 5.83
N ARG A 131 15.79 -1.43 6.74
CA ARG A 131 14.38 -1.77 6.99
C ARG A 131 13.60 -0.59 7.55
N ILE A 132 14.15 0.11 8.53
CA ILE A 132 13.50 1.25 9.15
C ILE A 132 13.24 2.35 8.12
N ALA A 133 14.26 2.70 7.33
CA ALA A 133 14.15 3.70 6.27
C ALA A 133 13.09 3.30 5.23
N PHE A 134 13.09 2.03 4.80
CA PHE A 134 12.06 1.50 3.92
C PHE A 134 10.66 1.66 4.53
N GLU A 135 10.45 1.27 5.79
CA GLU A 135 9.13 1.36 6.42
C GLU A 135 8.63 2.80 6.58
N ALA A 136 9.51 3.74 6.90
CA ALA A 136 9.18 5.16 6.99
C ALA A 136 8.79 5.71 5.61
N TRP A 137 9.63 5.50 4.60
CA TRP A 137 9.36 5.89 3.21
C TRP A 137 8.07 5.28 2.68
N HIS A 138 7.92 3.96 2.82
CA HIS A 138 6.82 3.19 2.22
C HIS A 138 5.46 3.64 2.78
N LYS A 139 5.39 3.94 4.09
CA LYS A 139 4.17 4.44 4.72
C LYS A 139 3.86 5.88 4.30
N VAL A 140 4.84 6.79 4.44
CA VAL A 140 4.61 8.23 4.20
C VAL A 140 4.30 8.49 2.73
N ALA A 141 5.15 8.01 1.82
CA ALA A 141 4.91 8.23 0.40
C ALA A 141 3.71 7.43 -0.13
N GLY A 142 3.34 6.30 0.49
CA GLY A 142 2.11 5.57 0.18
C GLY A 142 0.83 6.39 0.41
N TYR A 143 0.73 7.11 1.53
CA TYR A 143 -0.39 8.03 1.76
C TYR A 143 -0.31 9.28 0.86
N GLY A 144 0.89 9.77 0.58
CA GLY A 144 1.11 10.86 -0.38
C GLY A 144 0.59 10.53 -1.79
N VAL A 145 0.80 9.29 -2.25
CA VAL A 145 0.25 8.79 -3.53
C VAL A 145 -1.28 8.86 -3.56
N LEU A 146 -1.97 8.48 -2.48
CA LEU A 146 -3.44 8.58 -2.44
C LEU A 146 -3.93 10.03 -2.59
N LEU A 147 -3.27 10.99 -1.94
CA LEU A 147 -3.63 12.41 -2.04
C LEU A 147 -3.42 12.94 -3.47
N LEU A 148 -2.28 12.62 -4.08
CA LEU A 148 -2.00 12.99 -5.47
C LEU A 148 -2.99 12.34 -6.43
N ALA A 149 -3.36 11.08 -6.21
CA ALA A 149 -4.32 10.38 -7.04
C ALA A 149 -5.73 11.00 -6.94
N LEU A 150 -6.15 11.49 -5.76
CA LEU A 150 -7.41 12.23 -5.61
C LEU A 150 -7.38 13.55 -6.39
N ALA A 151 -6.28 14.30 -6.33
CA ALA A 151 -6.10 15.53 -7.12
C ALA A 151 -6.10 15.25 -8.63
N ALA A 152 -5.44 14.17 -9.06
CA ALA A 152 -5.44 13.70 -10.44
C ALA A 152 -6.84 13.29 -10.91
N ALA A 153 -7.60 12.58 -10.07
CA ALA A 153 -8.96 12.17 -10.37
C ALA A 153 -9.91 13.38 -10.50
N ALA A 154 -9.84 14.34 -9.56
CA ALA A 154 -10.65 15.56 -9.62
C ALA A 154 -10.40 16.35 -10.90
N SER A 155 -9.13 16.66 -11.17
CA SER A 155 -8.73 17.41 -12.35
C SER A 155 -8.99 16.66 -13.66
N GLY A 156 -8.87 15.33 -13.70
CA GLY A 156 -9.19 14.52 -14.88
C GLY A 156 -10.69 14.43 -15.16
N LEU A 157 -11.51 14.30 -14.12
CA LEU A 157 -12.97 14.34 -14.25
C LEU A 157 -13.45 15.71 -14.75
N GLU A 158 -12.79 16.80 -14.35
CA GLU A 158 -13.10 18.14 -14.86
C GLU A 158 -12.85 18.24 -16.37
N LEU A 159 -11.73 17.69 -16.86
CA LEU A 159 -11.42 17.67 -18.30
C LEU A 159 -12.48 16.91 -19.14
N LEU A 160 -13.16 15.94 -18.54
CA LEU A 160 -14.25 15.20 -19.18
C LEU A 160 -15.63 15.86 -18.98
N GLY A 161 -15.72 16.95 -18.22
CA GLY A 161 -17.00 17.53 -17.78
C GLY A 161 -17.79 16.62 -16.82
N TRP A 162 -17.11 15.66 -16.19
CA TRP A 162 -17.69 14.64 -15.32
C TRP A 162 -17.51 14.94 -13.83
N LEU A 163 -16.85 16.04 -13.46
CA LEU A 163 -16.60 16.33 -12.05
C LEU A 163 -17.91 16.44 -11.26
N GLN A 164 -18.88 17.22 -11.72
CA GLN A 164 -20.15 17.42 -11.03
C GLN A 164 -20.91 16.10 -10.77
N PRO A 165 -21.19 15.24 -11.78
CA PRO A 165 -21.90 13.98 -11.54
C PRO A 165 -21.11 12.99 -10.66
N PHE A 166 -19.77 13.09 -10.61
CA PHE A 166 -18.93 12.20 -9.81
C PHE A 166 -18.46 12.79 -8.47
N LEU A 167 -18.75 14.06 -8.17
CA LEU A 167 -18.27 14.75 -6.98
C LEU A 167 -18.69 14.05 -5.69
N ALA A 168 -19.94 13.58 -5.64
CA ALA A 168 -20.45 12.82 -4.51
C ALA A 168 -19.61 11.56 -4.24
N TRP A 169 -19.19 10.84 -5.28
CA TRP A 169 -18.36 9.64 -5.15
C TRP A 169 -16.92 9.98 -4.78
N LEU A 170 -16.37 11.04 -5.37
CA LEU A 170 -15.03 11.52 -5.10
C LEU A 170 -14.85 11.99 -3.64
N VAL A 171 -15.95 12.41 -3.00
CA VAL A 171 -15.98 12.75 -1.57
C VAL A 171 -16.35 11.53 -0.70
N ALA A 172 -17.37 10.77 -1.09
CA ALA A 172 -17.89 9.66 -0.29
C ALA A 172 -16.88 8.52 -0.13
N LEU A 173 -16.12 8.16 -1.17
CA LEU A 173 -15.16 7.05 -1.09
C LEU A 173 -13.98 7.35 -0.14
N PRO A 174 -13.32 8.52 -0.19
CA PRO A 174 -12.34 8.89 0.82
C PRO A 174 -12.91 8.97 2.23
N LEU A 175 -14.13 9.51 2.41
CA LEU A 175 -14.78 9.56 3.72
C LEU A 175 -15.09 8.16 4.25
N LEU A 176 -15.56 7.25 3.40
CA LEU A 176 -15.78 5.85 3.74
C LEU A 176 -14.46 5.17 4.12
N PHE A 177 -13.38 5.40 3.37
CA PHE A 177 -12.05 4.91 3.73
C PHE A 177 -11.62 5.41 5.11
N LEU A 178 -11.75 6.72 5.38
CA LEU A 178 -11.40 7.32 6.67
C LEU A 178 -12.28 6.78 7.81
N LEU A 179 -13.58 6.60 7.57
CA LEU A 179 -14.51 6.00 8.53
C LEU A 179 -14.09 4.57 8.87
N VAL A 180 -13.91 3.71 7.87
CA VAL A 180 -13.47 2.31 8.06
C VAL A 180 -12.11 2.27 8.75
N TYR A 181 -11.17 3.12 8.34
CA TYR A 181 -9.86 3.25 8.97
C TYR A 181 -10.01 3.60 10.45
N GLY A 182 -10.81 4.61 10.78
CA GLY A 182 -11.04 5.06 12.16
C GLY A 182 -11.72 3.99 13.03
N VAL A 183 -12.72 3.29 12.49
CA VAL A 183 -13.42 2.19 13.18
C VAL A 183 -12.45 1.04 13.47
N LEU A 184 -11.70 0.57 12.48
CA LEU A 184 -10.73 -0.53 12.66
C LEU A 184 -9.58 -0.12 13.59
N GLN A 185 -9.12 1.13 13.50
CA GLN A 185 -8.09 1.67 14.40
C GLN A 185 -8.60 1.69 15.85
N ARG A 186 -9.82 2.18 16.09
CA ARG A 186 -10.44 2.18 17.43
C ARG A 186 -10.68 0.78 17.97
N ALA A 187 -11.05 -0.16 17.11
CA ALA A 187 -11.23 -1.56 17.47
C ALA A 187 -9.91 -2.32 17.72
N GLY A 188 -8.75 -1.66 17.61
CA GLY A 188 -7.45 -2.26 17.97
C GLY A 188 -6.88 -3.24 16.93
N PHE A 189 -7.39 -3.21 15.70
CA PHE A 189 -6.92 -4.06 14.59
C PHE A 189 -5.55 -3.63 14.05
N ALA A 190 -5.12 -2.39 14.34
CA ALA A 190 -3.81 -1.91 13.94
C ALA A 190 -2.72 -2.63 14.74
N LYS A 191 -2.15 -3.69 14.17
CA LYS A 191 -1.06 -4.47 14.77
C LYS A 191 0.24 -4.22 14.02
N ASP A 192 1.34 -4.21 14.78
CA ASP A 192 2.68 -4.05 14.24
C ASP A 192 3.08 -5.28 13.39
N THR A 193 3.71 -5.03 12.23
CA THR A 193 4.09 -6.10 11.29
C THR A 193 5.05 -7.10 11.93
N TYR A 194 6.00 -6.63 12.73
CA TYR A 194 7.01 -7.47 13.36
C TYR A 194 6.35 -8.48 14.31
N ARG A 195 5.47 -7.98 15.19
CA ARG A 195 4.73 -8.80 16.16
C ARG A 195 3.72 -9.74 15.50
N ALA A 196 3.13 -9.35 14.38
CA ALA A 196 2.22 -10.22 13.64
C ALA A 196 2.96 -11.44 13.03
N ILE A 197 4.21 -11.25 12.60
CA ILE A 197 5.02 -12.30 11.96
C ILE A 197 5.72 -13.19 12.99
N TRP A 198 6.31 -12.61 14.04
CA TRP A 198 7.18 -13.34 14.97
C TRP A 198 6.64 -13.42 16.40
N GLY A 199 5.52 -12.77 16.71
CA GLY A 199 4.93 -12.79 18.04
C GLY A 199 5.46 -11.68 18.97
N PRO A 200 4.95 -11.63 20.21
CA PRO A 200 5.22 -10.53 21.14
C PRO A 200 6.49 -10.71 21.99
N ASP A 201 7.17 -11.86 21.92
CA ASP A 201 8.31 -12.19 22.79
C ASP A 201 9.45 -11.16 22.68
N GLU A 202 9.91 -10.65 23.81
CA GLU A 202 10.99 -9.66 23.92
C GLU A 202 12.37 -10.24 23.55
N ALA A 203 12.49 -11.57 23.49
CA ALA A 203 13.66 -12.23 22.93
C ALA A 203 13.92 -11.81 21.48
N HIS A 204 12.89 -11.43 20.72
CA HIS A 204 13.04 -10.96 19.34
C HIS A 204 13.60 -9.51 19.27
N PRO A 205 14.66 -9.25 18.48
CA PRO A 205 15.34 -7.95 18.44
C PRO A 205 14.40 -6.75 18.16
N GLY A 206 13.44 -6.92 17.26
CA GLY A 206 12.51 -5.85 16.87
C GLY A 206 11.45 -5.52 17.92
N ASN A 207 11.23 -6.40 18.91
CA ASN A 207 10.34 -6.14 20.04
C ASN A 207 11.01 -5.33 21.15
N ARG A 208 12.34 -5.40 21.29
CA ARG A 208 13.12 -4.65 22.31
C ARG A 208 13.19 -3.15 22.06
N ARG A 209 12.87 -2.68 20.85
CA ARG A 209 12.99 -1.27 20.47
C ARG A 209 11.87 -0.36 20.99
N GLY A 210 10.86 -0.94 21.67
CA GLY A 210 9.72 -0.22 22.25
C GLY A 210 8.77 0.41 21.21
N PRO A 211 7.55 0.82 21.61
CA PRO A 211 6.55 1.37 20.68
C PRO A 211 6.89 2.76 20.11
N GLY A 212 7.86 3.49 20.70
CA GLY A 212 8.13 4.91 20.42
C GLY A 212 9.33 5.21 19.50
N ARG A 213 9.92 4.19 18.85
CA ARG A 213 11.03 4.36 17.88
C ARG A 213 10.69 3.84 16.48
N ARG A 214 9.42 3.90 16.09
CA ARG A 214 8.90 3.50 14.77
C ARG A 214 8.15 4.65 14.12
#